data_AF-A0A1G0L7Q7-F1
#
_entry.id   AF-A0A1G0L7Q7-F1
#
_cell.length_a   1.000
_cell.length_b   1.000
_cell.length_c   1.000
_cell.angle_alpha   90.00
_cell.angle_beta   90.00
_cell.angle_gamma   90.00
#
_symmetry.space_group_name_H-M   'P 1'
#
loop_
_entity.id
_entity.type
_entity.pdbx_description
1 polymer ?
#
loop_
_entity_poly.entity_id
_entity_poly.type
_entity_poly.pdbx_seq_one_letter_code
_entity_poly.pdbx_strand_id
1 'polypeptide(L)'
;MFKEQEKFQDLGRILTKLYTHNIDVDSINYEELSKIKGKEYFYQMNLRGNPLVAEILKKSCLAPEKLILKIGAHVMFIKNNFEAGYVNGTQGKIIGFGPGNLPIVRAENGKKITVKYADWVVEDENSVLAGISQMPLRLAWAITVHKSQGMNLDSAEIDLSKCFLEGMGYVALSRLRSLDGLKLMGINNLAFCVNPRALEIDADFKKLSKKSLDELEKMPANDVVKRQKLFLKYLAL
;
A
#
# COMPACT_ATOMS: atom_id res chain seq x y z
N MET A 1 -30.77 9.46 -18.37
CA MET A 1 -30.73 8.42 -19.43
C MET A 1 -29.28 8.26 -19.86
N PHE A 2 -28.48 7.55 -19.05
CA PHE A 2 -27.07 7.31 -19.32
C PHE A 2 -26.95 6.07 -20.21
N LYS A 3 -27.05 6.28 -21.53
CA LYS A 3 -26.68 5.29 -22.53
C LYS A 3 -25.28 5.62 -22.99
N GLU A 4 -24.32 4.84 -22.52
CA GLU A 4 -23.40 4.04 -23.34
C GLU A 4 -22.37 3.44 -22.38
N GLN A 5 -22.55 2.14 -22.11
CA GLN A 5 -21.48 1.30 -21.61
C GLN A 5 -20.41 1.26 -22.69
N GLU A 6 -19.44 2.18 -22.64
CA GLU A 6 -18.18 1.95 -23.31
C GLU A 6 -17.60 0.66 -22.72
N LYS A 7 -17.57 -0.36 -23.58
CA LYS A 7 -16.85 -1.61 -23.34
C LYS A 7 -15.39 -1.24 -23.10
N PHE A 8 -15.01 -1.08 -21.85
CA PHE A 8 -13.62 -1.21 -21.43
C PHE A 8 -13.15 -2.54 -22.02
N GLN A 9 -12.26 -2.46 -23.01
CA GLN A 9 -11.60 -3.63 -23.57
C GLN A 9 -10.99 -4.39 -22.40
N ASP A 10 -11.49 -5.61 -22.20
CA ASP A 10 -11.05 -6.52 -21.16
C ASP A 10 -9.58 -6.84 -21.43
N LEU A 11 -8.68 -6.07 -20.83
CA LEU A 11 -7.23 -6.06 -21.11
C LEU A 11 -6.52 -7.37 -20.72
N GLY A 12 -7.26 -8.42 -20.37
CA GLY A 12 -6.71 -9.68 -19.82
C GLY A 12 -5.87 -9.46 -18.56
N ARG A 13 -5.90 -8.24 -17.98
CA ARG A 13 -5.20 -7.85 -16.76
C ARG A 13 -6.10 -8.14 -15.58
N ILE A 14 -5.58 -8.93 -14.65
CA ILE A 14 -6.23 -9.16 -13.35
C ILE A 14 -6.07 -7.86 -12.57
N LEU A 15 -7.17 -7.14 -12.36
CA LEU A 15 -7.19 -5.94 -11.53
C LEU A 15 -7.39 -6.33 -10.06
N THR A 16 -6.60 -5.77 -9.16
CA THR A 16 -6.84 -5.90 -7.72
C THR A 16 -8.14 -5.18 -7.36
N LYS A 17 -9.06 -5.87 -6.71
CA LYS A 17 -10.31 -5.29 -6.21
C LYS A 17 -10.08 -4.59 -4.87
N LEU A 18 -10.41 -3.30 -4.78
CA LEU A 18 -10.40 -2.54 -3.53
C LEU A 18 -11.78 -2.52 -2.89
N TYR A 19 -11.86 -3.08 -1.70
CA TYR A 19 -13.06 -3.10 -0.89
C TYR A 19 -13.04 -1.99 0.17
N THR A 20 -14.13 -1.24 0.24
CA THR A 20 -14.34 -0.12 1.17
C THR A 20 -14.79 -0.54 2.56
N HIS A 21 -15.23 -1.79 2.72
CA HIS A 21 -15.77 -2.33 3.96
C HIS A 21 -14.94 -3.54 4.42
N ASN A 22 -15.21 -4.00 5.65
CA ASN A 22 -14.54 -5.14 6.26
C ASN A 22 -15.03 -6.46 5.62
N ILE A 23 -14.74 -6.66 4.34
CA ILE A 23 -14.79 -7.96 3.68
C ILE A 23 -13.53 -8.72 4.08
N ASP A 24 -13.69 -10.03 4.27
CA ASP A 24 -12.56 -10.94 4.36
C ASP A 24 -11.88 -11.08 2.98
N VAL A 25 -11.05 -10.10 2.66
CA VAL A 25 -10.27 -10.09 1.42
C VAL A 25 -9.27 -11.24 1.37
N ASP A 26 -8.89 -11.77 2.53
CA ASP A 26 -7.97 -12.89 2.62
C ASP A 26 -8.69 -14.17 2.15
N SER A 27 -9.94 -14.38 2.55
CA SER A 27 -10.82 -15.44 2.01
C SER A 27 -10.96 -15.37 0.48
N ILE A 28 -11.26 -14.19 -0.10
CA ILE A 28 -11.34 -14.01 -1.56
C ILE A 28 -10.01 -14.39 -2.24
N ASN A 29 -8.89 -13.95 -1.67
CA ASN A 29 -7.58 -14.27 -2.21
C ASN A 29 -7.28 -15.78 -2.16
N TYR A 30 -7.68 -16.48 -1.09
CA TYR A 30 -7.53 -17.93 -0.99
C TYR A 30 -8.45 -18.68 -1.97
N GLU A 31 -9.68 -18.21 -2.15
CA GLU A 31 -10.59 -18.76 -3.16
C GLU A 31 -10.00 -18.66 -4.57
N GLU A 32 -9.49 -17.48 -4.95
CA GLU A 32 -8.83 -17.30 -6.25
C GLU A 32 -7.56 -18.16 -6.40
N LEU A 33 -6.77 -18.30 -5.33
CA LEU A 33 -5.61 -19.20 -5.34
C LEU A 33 -6.01 -20.68 -5.47
N SER A 34 -7.14 -21.09 -4.89
CA SER A 34 -7.62 -22.47 -4.95
C SER A 34 -8.02 -22.89 -6.37
N LYS A 35 -8.52 -21.94 -7.18
CA LYS A 35 -8.83 -22.14 -8.61
C LYS A 35 -7.60 -22.44 -9.45
N ILE A 36 -6.40 -22.05 -8.98
CA ILE A 36 -5.15 -22.33 -9.68
C ILE A 36 -4.72 -23.77 -9.40
N LYS A 37 -4.61 -24.56 -10.47
CA LYS A 37 -4.02 -25.90 -10.42
C LYS A 37 -2.50 -25.79 -10.29
N GLY A 38 -1.88 -26.68 -9.52
CA GLY A 38 -0.43 -26.77 -9.40
C GLY A 38 0.02 -26.97 -7.96
N LYS A 39 1.34 -27.15 -7.80
CA LYS A 39 1.98 -27.35 -6.49
C LYS A 39 1.90 -26.08 -5.65
N GLU A 40 1.55 -26.26 -4.38
CA GLU A 40 1.57 -25.22 -3.36
C GLU A 40 2.95 -25.09 -2.73
N TYR A 41 3.36 -23.84 -2.52
CA TYR A 41 4.58 -23.46 -1.83
C TYR A 41 4.20 -22.64 -0.59
N PHE A 42 4.71 -23.06 0.55
CA PHE A 42 4.35 -22.51 1.86
C PHE A 42 5.53 -21.73 2.44
N TYR A 43 5.25 -20.53 2.95
CA TYR A 43 6.23 -19.68 3.63
C TYR A 43 5.65 -19.25 4.98
N GLN A 44 6.29 -19.75 6.04
CA GLN A 44 5.95 -19.43 7.42
C GLN A 44 6.79 -18.23 7.88
N MET A 45 6.13 -17.27 8.52
CA MET A 45 6.78 -16.12 9.12
C MET A 45 7.65 -16.56 10.31
N ASN A 46 8.88 -16.06 10.36
CA ASN A 46 9.81 -16.30 11.47
C ASN A 46 9.85 -15.08 12.39
N LEU A 47 9.65 -15.30 13.70
CA LEU A 47 9.74 -14.27 14.73
C LEU A 47 11.08 -14.41 15.48
N ARG A 48 11.68 -13.29 15.89
CA ARG A 48 12.90 -13.23 16.72
C ARG A 48 12.83 -12.11 17.76
N GLY A 49 13.61 -12.24 18.83
CA GLY A 49 13.69 -11.26 19.92
C GLY A 49 12.57 -11.41 20.95
N ASN A 50 12.15 -10.30 21.57
CA ASN A 50 11.13 -10.29 22.62
C ASN A 50 9.77 -10.79 22.07
N PRO A 51 9.18 -11.88 22.61
CA PRO A 51 7.95 -12.47 22.08
C PRO A 51 6.74 -11.53 22.08
N LEU A 52 6.57 -10.69 23.12
CA LEU A 52 5.44 -9.75 23.21
C LEU A 52 5.55 -8.67 22.14
N VAL A 53 6.75 -8.11 21.95
CA VAL A 53 7.02 -7.09 20.94
C VAL A 53 6.89 -7.67 19.52
N ALA A 54 7.42 -8.88 19.31
CA ALA A 54 7.32 -9.59 18.03
C ALA A 54 5.85 -9.88 17.65
N GLU A 55 5.00 -10.27 18.61
CA GLU A 55 3.57 -10.48 18.36
C GLU A 55 2.82 -9.18 18.02
N ILE A 56 3.19 -8.06 18.66
CA ILE A 56 2.64 -6.74 18.30
C ILE A 56 3.06 -6.35 16.89
N LEU A 57 4.34 -6.52 16.55
CA LEU A 57 4.86 -6.27 15.21
C LEU A 57 4.19 -7.16 14.17
N LYS A 58 3.86 -8.40 14.52
CA LYS A 58 3.17 -9.34 13.63
C LYS A 58 1.78 -8.84 13.27
N LYS A 59 1.05 -8.32 14.25
CA LYS A 59 -0.31 -7.79 14.04
C LYS A 59 -0.34 -6.54 13.17
N SER A 60 0.72 -5.72 13.17
CA SER A 60 0.82 -4.54 12.32
C SER A 60 1.48 -4.80 10.96
N CYS A 61 2.12 -5.96 10.79
CA CYS A 61 2.78 -6.33 9.54
C CYS A 61 1.74 -6.66 8.45
N LEU A 62 1.96 -6.12 7.25
CA LEU A 62 1.14 -6.43 6.08
C LEU A 62 1.44 -7.81 5.49
N ALA A 63 2.58 -8.41 5.84
CA ALA A 63 2.98 -9.74 5.39
C ALA A 63 2.15 -10.78 6.14
N PRO A 64 1.50 -11.73 5.44
CA PRO A 64 0.74 -12.76 6.13
C PRO A 64 1.67 -13.71 6.89
N GLU A 65 1.22 -14.18 8.06
CA GLU A 65 1.96 -15.15 8.87
C GLU A 65 2.23 -16.45 8.08
N LYS A 66 1.21 -16.90 7.34
CA LYS A 66 1.26 -18.03 6.42
C LYS A 66 1.01 -17.53 5.02
N LEU A 67 2.01 -17.59 4.16
CA LEU A 67 1.86 -17.27 2.75
C LEU A 67 1.88 -18.56 1.92
N ILE A 68 0.82 -18.78 1.15
CA ILE A 68 0.71 -19.88 0.20
C ILE A 68 0.79 -19.31 -1.21
N LEU A 69 1.68 -19.85 -2.05
CA LEU A 69 1.86 -19.43 -3.43
C LEU A 69 1.77 -20.62 -4.38
N LYS A 70 1.30 -20.34 -5.59
CA LYS A 70 1.29 -21.25 -6.75
C LYS A 70 1.86 -20.52 -7.97
N ILE A 71 2.38 -21.26 -8.94
CA ILE A 71 2.67 -20.67 -10.25
C ILE A 71 1.37 -20.11 -10.81
N GLY A 72 1.40 -18.84 -11.16
CA GLY A 72 0.25 -18.10 -11.65
C GLY A 72 -0.51 -17.28 -10.60
N ALA A 73 -0.14 -17.39 -9.31
CA ALA A 73 -0.74 -16.55 -8.28
C ALA A 73 -0.45 -15.06 -8.55
N HIS A 74 -1.47 -14.22 -8.36
CA HIS A 74 -1.36 -12.77 -8.46
C HIS A 74 -0.97 -12.20 -7.09
N VAL A 75 0.13 -11.45 -7.07
CA VAL A 75 0.78 -11.00 -5.84
C VAL A 75 1.13 -9.52 -5.91
N MET A 76 1.30 -8.93 -4.73
CA MET A 76 1.74 -7.55 -4.55
C MET A 76 2.87 -7.49 -3.55
N PHE A 77 3.87 -6.67 -3.86
CA PHE A 77 4.96 -6.34 -2.94
C PHE A 77 4.49 -5.36 -1.87
N ILE A 78 4.86 -5.62 -0.61
CA ILE A 78 4.42 -4.86 0.57
C ILE A 78 5.57 -4.14 1.29
N LYS A 79 6.74 -4.08 0.65
CA LYS A 79 7.94 -3.41 1.17
C LYS A 79 8.68 -2.74 0.01
N ASN A 80 9.43 -1.68 0.31
CA ASN A 80 10.32 -1.05 -0.66
C ASN A 80 11.67 -1.77 -0.72
N ASN A 81 12.12 -2.08 -1.92
CA ASN A 81 13.49 -2.48 -2.22
C ASN A 81 13.87 -1.97 -3.62
N PHE A 82 14.48 -0.79 -3.66
CA PHE A 82 14.83 -0.12 -4.90
C PHE A 82 15.88 -0.88 -5.73
N GLU A 83 16.81 -1.58 -5.07
CA GLU A 83 17.83 -2.40 -5.73
C GLU A 83 17.21 -3.59 -6.47
N ALA A 84 16.28 -4.30 -5.81
CA ALA A 84 15.49 -5.35 -6.42
C ALA A 84 14.48 -4.79 -7.45
N GLY A 85 14.18 -3.49 -7.38
CA GLY A 85 13.30 -2.74 -8.29
C GLY A 85 11.83 -3.01 -8.06
N TYR A 86 11.43 -3.12 -6.79
CA TYR A 86 10.02 -3.09 -6.40
C TYR A 86 9.81 -2.11 -5.24
N VAL A 87 8.64 -1.51 -5.23
CA VAL A 87 8.14 -0.66 -4.15
C VAL A 87 6.83 -1.22 -3.60
N ASN A 88 6.41 -0.75 -2.44
CA ASN A 88 5.11 -1.10 -1.87
C ASN A 88 3.98 -0.78 -2.86
N GLY A 89 3.16 -1.79 -3.18
CA GLY A 89 2.11 -1.74 -4.20
C GLY A 89 2.50 -2.31 -5.57
N THR A 90 3.77 -2.65 -5.80
CA THR A 90 4.19 -3.27 -7.08
C THR A 90 3.47 -4.61 -7.25
N GLN A 91 2.70 -4.77 -8.32
CA GLN A 91 1.94 -5.98 -8.63
C GLN A 91 2.69 -6.89 -9.59
N GLY A 92 2.35 -8.18 -9.57
CA GLY A 92 2.90 -9.15 -10.48
C GLY A 92 2.26 -10.53 -10.39
N LYS A 93 2.79 -11.46 -11.18
CA LYS A 93 2.37 -12.86 -11.22
C LYS A 93 3.55 -13.76 -10.89
N ILE A 94 3.34 -14.78 -10.06
CA ILE A 94 4.33 -15.82 -9.82
C ILE A 94 4.53 -16.60 -11.13
N ILE A 95 5.74 -16.59 -11.67
CA ILE A 95 6.09 -17.31 -12.91
C ILE A 95 6.91 -18.58 -12.65
N GLY A 96 7.39 -18.77 -11.43
CA GLY A 96 8.17 -19.93 -11.05
C GLY A 96 8.76 -19.78 -9.66
N PHE A 97 9.58 -20.76 -9.28
CA PHE A 97 10.31 -20.80 -8.02
C PHE A 97 11.76 -21.18 -8.33
N GLY A 98 12.71 -20.39 -7.83
CA GLY A 98 14.14 -20.60 -8.01
C GLY A 98 14.74 -21.54 -6.96
N PRO A 99 16.09 -21.58 -6.87
CA PRO A 99 16.79 -22.34 -5.83
C PRO A 99 16.29 -21.98 -4.42
N GLY A 100 16.17 -22.99 -3.56
CA GLY A 100 15.62 -22.82 -2.20
C GLY A 100 14.12 -22.49 -2.18
N ASN A 101 13.39 -22.79 -3.26
CA ASN A 101 11.98 -22.47 -3.44
C ASN A 101 11.67 -20.96 -3.32
N LEU A 102 12.60 -20.08 -3.70
CA LEU A 102 12.34 -18.64 -3.68
C LEU A 102 11.37 -18.24 -4.82
N PRO A 103 10.31 -17.47 -4.56
CA PRO A 103 9.36 -17.12 -5.60
C PRO A 103 9.98 -16.20 -6.65
N ILE A 104 9.62 -16.40 -7.91
CA ILE A 104 10.00 -15.54 -9.03
C ILE A 104 8.73 -14.85 -9.52
N VAL A 105 8.70 -13.53 -9.39
CA VAL A 105 7.58 -12.67 -9.81
C VAL A 105 7.92 -12.02 -11.13
N ARG A 106 7.00 -12.07 -12.10
CA ARG A 106 6.98 -11.15 -13.23
C ARG A 106 6.10 -9.96 -12.85
N ALA A 107 6.72 -8.82 -12.59
CA ALA A 107 6.02 -7.57 -12.31
C ALA A 107 5.27 -7.06 -13.55
N GLU A 108 4.31 -6.15 -13.36
CA GLU A 108 3.51 -5.60 -14.46
C GLU A 108 4.33 -4.84 -15.50
N ASN A 109 5.44 -4.22 -15.06
CA ASN A 109 6.43 -3.59 -15.95
C ASN A 109 7.28 -4.61 -16.76
N GLY A 110 7.00 -5.91 -16.64
CA GLY A 110 7.71 -6.99 -17.33
C GLY A 110 8.98 -7.48 -16.64
N LYS A 111 9.46 -6.79 -15.58
CA LYS A 111 10.68 -7.18 -14.86
C LYS A 111 10.47 -8.53 -14.14
N LYS A 112 11.45 -9.42 -14.26
CA LYS A 112 11.52 -10.65 -13.46
C LYS A 112 12.28 -10.37 -12.16
N ILE A 113 11.69 -10.69 -11.02
CA ILE A 113 12.23 -10.44 -9.69
C ILE A 113 12.24 -11.76 -8.93
N THR A 114 13.42 -12.21 -8.52
CA THR A 114 13.56 -13.29 -7.54
C THR A 114 13.39 -12.71 -6.15
N VAL A 115 12.36 -13.15 -5.44
CA VAL A 115 11.96 -12.58 -4.15
C VAL A 115 12.74 -13.25 -3.04
N LYS A 116 13.41 -12.43 -2.23
CA LYS A 116 14.11 -12.85 -1.01
C LYS A 116 13.28 -12.48 0.22
N TYR A 117 13.55 -13.14 1.33
CA TYR A 117 13.01 -12.76 2.63
C TYR A 117 13.38 -11.30 2.95
N ALA A 118 12.44 -10.61 3.61
CA ALA A 118 12.63 -9.28 4.13
C ALA A 118 12.39 -9.29 5.64
N ASP A 119 13.14 -8.44 6.35
CA ASP A 119 12.99 -8.28 7.80
C ASP A 119 12.21 -7.01 8.15
N TRP A 120 11.34 -7.09 9.14
CA TRP A 120 10.76 -5.96 9.86
C TRP A 120 11.29 -6.02 11.27
N VAL A 121 11.81 -4.91 11.79
CA VAL A 121 12.44 -4.86 13.11
C VAL A 121 11.86 -3.71 13.92
N VAL A 122 11.74 -3.93 15.22
CA VAL A 122 11.53 -2.87 16.21
C VAL A 122 12.85 -2.68 16.91
N GLU A 123 13.37 -1.46 16.83
CA GLU A 123 14.63 -1.06 17.43
C GLU A 123 14.35 -0.13 18.61
N ASP A 124 15.16 -0.27 19.65
CA ASP A 124 15.34 0.69 20.73
C ASP A 124 16.71 1.36 20.56
N GLU A 125 16.98 2.45 21.27
CA GLU A 125 18.13 3.35 21.09
C GLU A 125 19.49 2.66 20.85
N ASN A 126 19.69 1.44 21.36
CA ASN A 126 20.92 0.68 21.18
C ASN A 126 20.74 -0.80 20.74
N SER A 127 19.52 -1.29 20.49
CA SER A 127 19.33 -2.72 20.17
C SER A 127 18.04 -3.06 19.42
N VAL A 128 18.08 -4.13 18.62
CA VAL A 128 16.89 -4.73 18.01
C VAL A 128 16.09 -5.47 19.10
N LEU A 129 14.94 -4.93 19.50
CA LEU A 129 14.06 -5.54 20.50
C LEU A 129 13.38 -6.81 19.97
N ALA A 130 12.92 -6.75 18.72
CA ALA A 130 12.22 -7.85 18.06
C ALA A 130 12.29 -7.70 16.54
N GLY A 131 12.07 -8.81 15.84
CA GLY A 131 11.95 -8.78 14.39
C GLY A 131 11.13 -9.92 13.82
N ILE A 132 10.68 -9.70 12.59
CA ILE A 132 9.90 -10.61 11.77
C ILE A 132 10.61 -10.77 10.45
N SER A 133 10.75 -12.01 9.97
CA SER A 133 11.25 -12.31 8.64
C SER A 133 10.18 -13.05 7.83
N GLN A 134 9.83 -12.52 6.67
CA GLN A 134 8.83 -13.11 5.76
C GLN A 134 9.08 -12.66 4.32
N MET A 135 8.53 -13.39 3.36
CA MET A 135 8.43 -12.92 1.97
C MET A 135 7.68 -11.59 1.93
N PRO A 136 8.21 -10.54 1.28
CA PRO A 136 7.55 -9.23 1.17
C PRO A 136 6.44 -9.26 0.12
N LEU A 137 5.59 -10.28 0.15
CA LEU A 137 4.50 -10.53 -0.77
C LEU A 137 3.20 -10.78 -0.03
N ARG A 138 2.09 -10.43 -0.69
CA ARG A 138 0.74 -10.86 -0.36
C ARG A 138 0.00 -11.24 -1.63
N LEU A 139 -1.05 -12.05 -1.49
CA LEU A 139 -2.01 -12.25 -2.57
C LEU A 139 -2.76 -10.94 -2.84
N ALA A 140 -3.08 -10.70 -4.12
CA ALA A 140 -3.49 -9.38 -4.61
C ALA A 140 -4.72 -9.40 -5.52
N TRP A 141 -5.57 -10.43 -5.49
CA TRP A 141 -6.87 -10.34 -6.17
C TRP A 141 -7.81 -9.36 -5.46
N ALA A 142 -7.69 -9.27 -4.14
CA ALA A 142 -8.49 -8.39 -3.31
C ALA A 142 -7.64 -7.72 -2.21
N ILE A 143 -7.91 -6.45 -1.94
CA ILE A 143 -7.38 -5.69 -0.80
C ILE A 143 -8.44 -4.74 -0.26
N THR A 144 -8.39 -4.40 1.02
CA THR A 144 -9.24 -3.35 1.60
C THR A 144 -8.59 -1.98 1.40
N VAL A 145 -9.38 -0.91 1.32
CA VAL A 145 -8.86 0.48 1.28
C VAL A 145 -7.90 0.76 2.44
N HIS A 146 -8.20 0.32 3.66
CA HIS A 146 -7.30 0.48 4.82
C HIS A 146 -5.93 -0.19 4.61
N LYS A 147 -5.90 -1.47 4.20
CA LYS A 147 -4.66 -2.19 3.87
C LYS A 147 -3.90 -1.59 2.67
N SER A 148 -4.53 -0.74 1.86
CA SER A 148 -3.89 -0.02 0.74
C SER A 148 -3.31 1.36 1.12
N GLN A 149 -3.54 1.83 2.36
CA GLN A 149 -3.09 3.14 2.78
C GLN A 149 -1.56 3.24 2.72
N GLY A 150 -1.06 4.31 2.07
CA GLY A 150 0.38 4.49 1.84
C GLY A 150 0.97 3.65 0.70
N MET A 151 0.16 2.87 -0.02
CA MET A 151 0.57 2.17 -1.24
C MET A 151 0.30 3.02 -2.49
N ASN A 152 1.09 2.78 -3.54
CA ASN A 152 0.89 3.33 -4.88
C ASN A 152 0.60 2.18 -5.87
N LEU A 153 -0.66 2.06 -6.26
CA LEU A 153 -1.17 1.01 -7.15
C LEU A 153 -1.05 1.45 -8.61
N ASP A 154 -0.65 0.52 -9.48
CA ASP A 154 -0.66 0.72 -10.94
C ASP A 154 -2.10 0.65 -11.46
N SER A 155 -2.87 -0.35 -11.00
CA SER A 155 -4.23 -0.56 -11.44
C SER A 155 -5.11 -1.19 -10.36
N ALA A 156 -6.40 -0.87 -10.40
CA ALA A 156 -7.36 -1.25 -9.37
C ALA A 156 -8.82 -1.19 -9.86
N GLU A 157 -9.62 -2.17 -9.44
CA GLU A 157 -11.08 -2.13 -9.53
C GLU A 157 -11.65 -1.62 -8.20
N ILE A 158 -12.39 -0.51 -8.22
CA ILE A 158 -12.89 0.17 -7.02
C ILE A 158 -14.40 0.27 -7.08
N ASP A 159 -15.10 -0.10 -6.00
CA ASP A 159 -16.53 0.13 -5.82
C ASP A 159 -16.79 1.12 -4.67
N LEU A 160 -17.20 2.34 -5.05
CA LEU A 160 -17.52 3.44 -4.14
C LEU A 160 -19.03 3.55 -3.86
N SER A 161 -19.86 2.65 -4.40
CA SER A 161 -21.31 2.68 -4.16
C SER A 161 -21.68 2.48 -2.68
N LYS A 162 -20.81 1.80 -1.93
CA LYS A 162 -20.97 1.48 -0.50
C LYS A 162 -20.15 2.37 0.44
N CYS A 163 -19.63 3.51 -0.03
CA CYS A 163 -18.95 4.47 0.86
C CYS A 163 -19.88 4.94 1.98
N PHE A 164 -19.44 4.83 3.23
CA PHE A 164 -20.24 5.18 4.41
C PHE A 164 -19.63 6.32 5.23
N LEU A 165 -18.41 6.76 4.90
CA LEU A 165 -17.73 7.91 5.49
C LEU A 165 -17.23 8.86 4.41
N GLU A 166 -17.24 10.14 4.74
CA GLU A 166 -16.66 11.22 3.94
C GLU A 166 -15.15 10.98 3.74
N GLY A 167 -14.63 11.36 2.58
CA GLY A 167 -13.20 11.20 2.25
C GLY A 167 -12.77 9.78 1.82
N MET A 168 -13.60 8.74 1.98
CA MET A 168 -13.24 7.37 1.56
C MET A 168 -12.95 7.27 0.05
N GLY A 169 -13.74 7.96 -0.79
CA GLY A 169 -13.49 7.96 -2.23
C GLY A 169 -12.18 8.64 -2.59
N TYR A 170 -11.82 9.74 -1.92
CA TYR A 170 -10.50 10.37 -2.07
C TYR A 170 -9.37 9.41 -1.67
N VAL A 171 -9.48 8.72 -0.52
CA VAL A 171 -8.46 7.78 -0.07
C VAL A 171 -8.28 6.64 -1.08
N ALA A 172 -9.37 6.06 -1.57
CA ALA A 172 -9.33 4.95 -2.53
C ALA A 172 -8.74 5.38 -3.88
N LEU A 173 -9.19 6.51 -4.44
CA LEU A 173 -8.72 7.00 -5.74
C LEU A 173 -7.27 7.52 -5.68
N SER A 174 -6.86 8.13 -4.57
CA SER A 174 -5.47 8.61 -4.39
C SER A 174 -4.42 7.49 -4.31
N ARG A 175 -4.83 6.21 -4.28
CA ARG A 175 -3.89 5.08 -4.34
C ARG A 175 -3.41 4.82 -5.76
N LEU A 176 -4.17 5.20 -6.78
CA LEU A 176 -3.82 4.98 -8.17
C LEU A 176 -2.83 6.04 -8.66
N ARG A 177 -1.84 5.61 -9.45
CA ARG A 177 -0.88 6.52 -10.09
C ARG A 177 -1.43 7.26 -11.30
N SER A 178 -2.39 6.67 -12.00
CA SER A 178 -3.06 7.25 -13.16
C SER A 178 -4.52 6.80 -13.23
N LEU A 179 -5.34 7.57 -13.95
CA LEU A 179 -6.73 7.21 -14.22
C LEU A 179 -6.85 6.02 -15.17
N ASP A 180 -5.85 5.77 -16.02
CA ASP A 180 -5.85 4.62 -16.95
C ASP A 180 -5.91 3.26 -16.23
N GLY A 181 -5.40 3.21 -14.99
CA GLY A 181 -5.46 2.02 -14.14
C GLY A 181 -6.75 1.86 -13.35
N LEU A 182 -7.68 2.82 -13.42
CA LEU A 182 -8.91 2.82 -12.64
C LEU A 182 -10.04 2.11 -13.39
N LYS A 183 -10.62 1.10 -12.73
CA LYS A 183 -11.94 0.57 -13.10
C LYS A 183 -12.93 0.87 -11.97
N LEU A 184 -13.86 1.77 -12.22
CA LEU A 184 -14.84 2.21 -11.23
C LEU A 184 -16.18 1.52 -11.44
N MET A 185 -16.64 0.76 -10.44
CA MET A 185 -17.86 -0.06 -10.55
C MET A 185 -19.13 0.71 -10.18
N GLY A 186 -19.04 1.66 -9.24
CA GLY A 186 -20.18 2.43 -8.74
C GLY A 186 -19.73 3.54 -7.80
N ILE A 187 -20.60 4.54 -7.62
CA ILE A 187 -20.35 5.74 -6.81
C ILE A 187 -21.64 6.11 -6.09
N ASN A 188 -21.53 6.60 -4.85
CA ASN A 188 -22.63 7.27 -4.15
C ASN A 188 -22.29 8.74 -3.83
N ASN A 189 -23.27 9.51 -3.36
CA ASN A 189 -23.09 10.94 -3.09
C ASN A 189 -22.04 11.23 -2.00
N LEU A 190 -21.81 10.30 -1.06
CA LEU A 190 -20.83 10.46 0.02
C LEU A 190 -19.39 10.26 -0.45
N ALA A 191 -19.16 9.52 -1.54
CA ALA A 191 -17.82 9.15 -2.00
C ALA A 191 -16.89 10.35 -2.21
N PHE A 192 -17.45 11.49 -2.61
CA PHE A 192 -16.72 12.74 -2.87
C PHE A 192 -17.00 13.86 -1.86
N CYS A 193 -17.74 13.56 -0.79
CA CYS A 193 -17.91 14.51 0.30
C CYS A 193 -16.62 14.63 1.11
N VAL A 194 -16.29 15.87 1.48
CA VAL A 194 -15.21 16.19 2.41
C VAL A 194 -15.83 16.53 3.75
N ASN A 195 -15.24 16.04 4.84
CA ASN A 195 -15.71 16.36 6.17
C ASN A 195 -15.62 17.89 6.41
N PRO A 196 -16.69 18.56 6.86
CA PRO A 196 -16.67 20.01 7.07
C PRO A 196 -15.58 20.48 8.04
N ARG A 197 -15.30 19.72 9.11
CA ARG A 197 -14.23 20.07 10.06
C ARG A 197 -12.84 20.02 9.40
N ALA A 198 -12.63 19.11 8.44
CA ALA A 198 -11.37 19.08 7.71
C ALA A 198 -11.18 20.35 6.85
N LEU A 199 -12.27 20.90 6.29
CA LEU A 199 -12.23 22.17 5.55
C LEU A 199 -11.97 23.36 6.48
N GLU A 200 -12.58 23.38 7.67
CA GLU A 200 -12.34 24.42 8.68
C GLU A 200 -10.88 24.44 9.12
N ILE A 201 -10.32 23.27 9.46
CA ILE A 201 -8.92 23.13 9.88
C ILE A 201 -7.96 23.50 8.72
N ASP A 202 -8.25 23.06 7.49
CA ASP A 202 -7.45 23.43 6.32
C ASP A 202 -7.43 24.95 6.09
N ALA A 203 -8.56 25.63 6.29
CA ALA A 203 -8.63 27.09 6.20
C ALA A 203 -7.73 27.76 7.25
N ASP A 204 -7.70 27.24 8.49
CA ASP A 204 -6.83 27.76 9.54
C ASP A 204 -5.35 27.47 9.27
N PHE A 205 -5.00 26.29 8.75
CA PHE A 205 -3.65 25.99 8.31
C PHE A 205 -3.19 26.92 7.18
N LYS A 206 -4.06 27.25 6.22
CA LYS A 206 -3.76 28.22 5.17
C LYS A 206 -3.49 29.62 5.72
N LYS A 207 -4.27 30.08 6.72
CA LYS A 207 -4.03 31.36 7.40
C LYS A 207 -2.69 31.37 8.14
N LEU A 208 -2.40 30.31 8.89
CA LEU A 208 -1.13 30.16 9.62
C LEU A 208 0.06 30.13 8.67
N SER A 209 -0.04 29.36 7.58
CA SER A 209 0.98 29.29 6.53
C SER A 209 1.24 30.67 5.92
N LYS A 210 0.19 31.44 5.60
CA LYS A 210 0.34 32.81 5.09
C LYS A 210 1.00 33.73 6.12
N LYS A 211 0.59 33.68 7.39
CA LYS A 211 1.23 34.48 8.45
C LYS A 211 2.71 34.14 8.60
N SER A 212 3.07 32.86 8.56
CA SER A 212 4.47 32.43 8.61
C SER A 212 5.26 32.90 7.38
N LEU A 213 4.66 32.91 6.19
CA LEU A 213 5.28 33.46 4.99
C LEU A 213 5.54 34.97 5.14
N ASP A 214 4.52 35.73 5.58
CA ASP A 214 4.65 37.18 5.79
C ASP A 214 5.74 37.53 6.83
N GLU A 215 5.90 36.71 7.88
CA GLU A 215 6.96 36.84 8.86
C GLU A 215 8.36 36.55 8.29
N LEU A 216 8.46 35.52 7.43
CA LEU A 216 9.72 35.16 6.77
C LEU A 216 10.14 36.21 5.75
N GLU A 217 9.21 36.77 4.99
CA GLU A 217 9.48 37.82 4.00
C GLU A 217 9.98 39.12 4.64
N LYS A 218 9.51 39.44 5.86
CA LYS A 218 9.94 40.61 6.63
C LYS A 218 11.26 40.40 7.37
N MET A 219 11.76 39.17 7.44
CA MET A 219 12.96 38.83 8.18
C MET A 219 14.22 39.07 7.32
N PRO A 220 15.32 39.60 7.90
CA PRO A 220 16.58 39.69 7.18
C PRO A 220 17.06 38.32 6.70
N ALA A 221 17.64 38.26 5.50
CA ALA A 221 18.06 37.00 4.87
C ALA A 221 18.98 36.15 5.78
N ASN A 222 19.86 36.80 6.55
CA ASN A 222 20.76 36.11 7.48
C ASN A 222 20.02 35.38 8.62
N ASP A 223 18.90 35.93 9.08
CA ASP A 223 18.12 35.35 10.17
C ASP A 223 17.21 34.23 9.66
N VAL A 224 16.70 34.34 8.43
CA VAL A 224 16.01 33.23 7.73
C VAL A 224 16.93 32.01 7.62
N VAL A 225 18.18 32.22 7.18
CA VAL A 225 19.19 31.14 7.07
C VAL A 225 19.51 30.52 8.43
N LYS A 226 19.61 31.32 9.50
CA LYS A 226 19.80 30.79 10.86
C LYS A 226 18.61 29.94 11.31
N ARG A 227 17.38 30.41 11.09
CA ARG A 227 16.16 29.70 11.45
C ARG A 227 16.01 28.38 10.69
N GLN A 228 16.36 28.38 9.39
CA GLN A 228 16.40 27.16 8.58
C GLN A 228 17.42 26.15 9.13
N LYS A 229 18.64 26.59 9.49
CA LYS A 229 19.66 25.70 10.08
C LYS A 229 19.22 25.10 11.41
N LEU A 230 18.56 25.87 12.26
CA LEU A 230 17.97 25.40 13.52
C LEU A 230 16.86 24.36 13.26
N PHE A 231 15.97 24.63 12.31
CA PHE A 231 14.90 23.71 11.94
C PHE A 231 15.43 22.38 11.40
N LEU A 232 16.43 22.42 10.50
CA LEU A 232 17.07 21.21 9.98
C LEU A 232 17.78 20.40 11.06
N LYS A 233 18.40 21.05 12.05
CA LYS A 233 18.98 20.36 13.21
C LYS A 233 17.91 19.67 14.06
N TYR A 234 16.74 20.28 14.19
CA TYR A 234 15.64 19.70 14.96
C TYR A 234 15.01 18.47 14.26
N LEU A 235 14.95 18.48 12.92
CA LEU A 235 14.46 17.34 12.13
C LEU A 235 15.45 16.17 12.03
N ALA A 236 16.73 16.40 12.35
CA ALA A 236 17.79 15.40 12.32
C ALA A 236 18.00 14.69 13.69
N LEU A 237 17.18 15.04 14.69
CA LEU A 237 17.02 14.33 15.96
C LEU A 237 15.80 13.40 15.87
#